data_AF-A0A396PYX4-F1
#
_entry.id   AF-A0A396PYX4-F1
#
_cell.length_a   1.000
_cell.length_b   1.000
_cell.length_c   1.000
_cell.angle_alpha   90.00
_cell.angle_beta   90.00
_cell.angle_gamma   90.00
#
_symmetry.space_group_name_H-M   'P 1'
#
loop_
_entity.id
_entity.type
_entity.pdbx_description
1 polymer ?
#
loop_
_entity_poly.entity_id
_entity_poly.type
_entity_poly.pdbx_seq_one_letter_code
_entity_poly.pdbx_strand_id
1 'polypeptide(L)'
;MKRFGSKQLIPIAMALMGVVFAVIGFTQLGFWDKEPKPGFFPSIIAIVMVISSVAAFFQTLKEEDKPQYNKNELLVIAGGAGVIAGSFIIGMIPMIFLYVLFWLLVIEKGTPILHIVIIEAIVAIIVLGVFAGWLQVQFPWGLFENFM
;
A
#
# COMPACT_ATOMS: atom_id res chain seq x y z
N MET A 1 -25.59 15.20 -20.30
CA MET A 1 -24.95 15.57 -19.02
C MET A 1 -23.88 14.53 -18.72
N LYS A 2 -22.58 14.90 -18.76
CA LYS A 2 -21.51 13.99 -18.32
C LYS A 2 -21.80 13.62 -16.87
N ARG A 3 -22.12 12.35 -16.62
CA ARG A 3 -22.56 11.90 -15.30
C ARG A 3 -21.33 11.89 -14.38
N PHE A 4 -21.22 12.92 -13.55
CA PHE A 4 -20.28 12.92 -12.44
C PHE A 4 -20.60 11.70 -11.57
N GLY A 5 -19.63 10.81 -11.40
CA GLY A 5 -19.83 9.54 -10.71
C GLY A 5 -18.55 9.03 -10.10
N SER A 6 -18.54 7.74 -9.76
CA SER A 6 -17.40 7.10 -9.12
C SER A 6 -16.10 7.19 -9.92
N LYS A 7 -16.18 7.23 -11.26
CA LYS A 7 -15.02 7.44 -12.15
C LYS A 7 -14.27 8.74 -11.84
N GLN A 8 -14.98 9.81 -11.50
CA GLN A 8 -14.38 11.10 -11.16
C GLN A 8 -14.07 11.20 -9.66
N LEU A 9 -14.96 10.66 -8.83
CA LEU A 9 -14.85 10.72 -7.38
C LEU A 9 -13.61 9.99 -6.85
N ILE A 10 -13.33 8.78 -7.36
CA ILE A 10 -12.21 7.96 -6.88
C ILE A 10 -10.86 8.67 -7.10
N PRO A 11 -10.50 9.11 -8.32
CA PRO A 11 -9.25 9.84 -8.52
C PRO A 11 -9.16 11.14 -7.70
N ILE A 12 -10.26 11.88 -7.54
CA ILE A 12 -10.25 13.08 -6.68
C ILE A 12 -9.93 12.70 -5.23
N ALA A 13 -10.61 11.69 -4.68
CA ALA A 13 -10.38 11.24 -3.32
C ALA A 13 -8.95 10.72 -3.13
N MET A 14 -8.42 9.98 -4.11
CA MET A 14 -7.05 9.47 -4.08
C MET A 14 -6.02 10.59 -4.20
N ALA A 15 -6.26 11.62 -5.01
CA ALA A 15 -5.38 12.78 -5.10
C ALA A 15 -5.34 13.53 -3.76
N LEU A 16 -6.49 13.76 -3.12
CA LEU A 16 -6.55 14.42 -1.81
C LEU A 16 -5.83 13.59 -0.73
N MET A 17 -6.04 12.28 -0.71
CA MET A 17 -5.31 11.38 0.20
C MET A 17 -3.79 11.44 -0.04
N GLY A 18 -3.37 11.41 -1.30
CA GLY A 18 -1.97 11.53 -1.69
C GLY A 18 -1.36 12.86 -1.22
N VAL A 19 -2.09 13.98 -1.32
CA VAL A 19 -1.62 15.27 -0.79
C VAL A 19 -1.44 15.20 0.73
N VAL A 20 -2.41 14.64 1.46
CA VAL A 20 -2.32 14.48 2.93
C VAL A 20 -1.10 13.65 3.30
N PHE A 21 -0.87 12.51 2.64
CA PHE A 21 0.27 11.64 2.91
C PHE A 21 1.60 12.23 2.49
N ALA A 22 1.65 13.03 1.42
CA ALA A 22 2.85 13.77 1.07
C ALA A 22 3.18 14.79 2.18
N VAL A 23 2.20 15.56 2.66
CA VAL A 23 2.41 16.51 3.76
C VAL A 23 2.92 15.80 5.00
N ILE A 24 2.28 14.70 5.44
CA ILE A 24 2.73 13.93 6.61
C ILE A 24 4.14 13.36 6.39
N GLY A 25 4.41 12.80 5.21
CA GLY A 25 5.71 12.23 4.86
C GLY A 25 6.85 13.25 4.92
N PHE A 26 6.65 14.43 4.33
CA PHE A 26 7.67 15.49 4.31
C PHE A 26 7.81 16.21 5.65
N THR A 27 6.73 16.41 6.40
CA THR A 27 6.73 17.28 7.59
C THR A 27 6.84 16.54 8.93
N GLN A 28 6.22 15.37 9.06
CA GLN A 28 6.17 14.64 10.34
C GLN A 28 7.13 13.46 10.37
N LEU A 29 7.17 12.67 9.28
CA LEU A 29 8.03 11.49 9.20
C LEU A 29 9.46 11.85 8.75
N GLY A 30 9.64 13.02 8.15
CA GLY A 30 10.89 13.50 7.58
C GLY A 30 11.24 12.79 6.27
N PHE A 31 11.76 13.55 5.31
CA PHE A 31 12.14 13.00 4.01
C PHE A 31 13.60 12.58 3.95
N TRP A 32 14.53 13.49 4.27
CA TRP A 32 15.97 13.24 4.15
C TRP A 32 16.76 14.15 5.09
N ASP A 33 17.86 13.64 5.64
CA ASP A 33 18.86 14.43 6.37
C ASP A 33 20.28 13.97 5.97
N LYS A 34 21.00 13.24 6.83
CA LYS A 34 22.24 12.54 6.44
C LYS A 34 21.97 11.24 5.68
N GLU A 35 20.83 10.63 5.98
CA GLU A 35 20.32 9.40 5.39
C GLU A 35 18.79 9.52 5.19
N PRO A 36 18.16 8.65 4.37
CA PRO A 36 16.71 8.70 4.20
C PRO A 36 15.99 8.41 5.50
N LYS A 37 14.94 9.19 5.76
CA LYS A 37 14.11 9.07 6.95
C LYS A 37 12.89 8.18 6.70
N PRO A 38 12.13 7.77 7.74
CA PRO A 38 10.94 6.94 7.57
C PRO A 38 9.92 7.48 6.57
N GLY A 39 9.86 8.81 6.39
CA GLY A 39 8.97 9.46 5.43
C GLY A 39 9.45 9.41 3.98
N PHE A 40 10.68 8.98 3.69
CA PHE A 40 11.25 8.98 2.34
C PHE A 40 10.38 8.21 1.33
N PHE A 41 10.18 6.92 1.56
CA PHE A 41 9.43 6.07 0.66
C PHE A 41 7.94 6.43 0.60
N PRO A 42 7.22 6.63 1.74
CA PRO A 42 5.83 7.08 1.72
C PRO A 42 5.61 8.39 0.97
N SER A 43 6.53 9.36 1.09
CA SER A 43 6.42 10.63 0.38
C SER A 43 6.49 10.46 -1.14
N ILE A 44 7.41 9.63 -1.62
CA ILE A 44 7.54 9.34 -3.07
C ILE A 44 6.27 8.68 -3.59
N ILE A 45 5.77 7.65 -2.89
CA ILE A 45 4.54 6.96 -3.27
C ILE A 45 3.33 7.91 -3.24
N ALA A 46 3.26 8.81 -2.26
CA ALA A 46 2.21 9.82 -2.17
C ALA A 46 2.24 10.78 -3.37
N ILE A 47 3.42 11.24 -3.81
CA ILE A 47 3.55 12.06 -5.02
C ILE A 47 3.12 11.30 -6.28
N VAL A 48 3.55 10.04 -6.42
CA VAL A 48 3.13 9.18 -7.54
C VAL A 48 1.60 8.97 -7.54
N MET A 49 1.00 8.81 -6.37
CA MET A 49 -0.44 8.70 -6.19
C MET A 49 -1.17 9.97 -6.63
N VAL A 50 -0.66 11.17 -6.28
CA VAL A 50 -1.26 12.44 -6.74
C VAL A 50 -1.19 12.55 -8.26
N ILE A 51 -0.01 12.32 -8.86
CA ILE A 51 0.19 12.45 -10.31
C ILE A 51 -0.70 11.46 -11.07
N SER A 52 -0.71 10.19 -10.65
CA SER A 52 -1.51 9.15 -11.28
C SER A 52 -3.01 9.42 -11.13
N SER A 53 -3.45 9.93 -9.98
CA SER A 53 -4.84 10.31 -9.74
C SER A 53 -5.28 11.50 -10.60
N VAL A 54 -4.44 12.53 -10.75
CA VAL A 54 -4.73 13.67 -11.64
C VAL A 54 -4.83 13.19 -13.09
N ALA A 55 -3.89 12.36 -13.54
CA ALA A 55 -3.93 11.78 -14.88
C ALA A 55 -5.19 10.94 -15.10
N ALA A 56 -5.54 10.07 -14.15
CA ALA A 56 -6.74 9.25 -14.19
C ALA A 56 -8.02 10.11 -14.24
N PHE A 57 -8.08 11.20 -13.47
CA PHE A 57 -9.21 12.12 -13.52
C PHE A 57 -9.43 12.68 -14.93
N PHE A 58 -8.38 13.19 -15.60
CA PHE A 58 -8.50 13.70 -16.96
C PHE A 58 -8.85 12.62 -17.99
N GLN A 59 -8.42 11.38 -17.79
CA GLN A 59 -8.84 10.25 -18.63
C GLN A 59 -10.35 10.00 -18.49
N THR A 60 -10.89 10.07 -17.26
CA THR A 60 -12.32 9.85 -17.01
C THR A 60 -13.24 10.90 -17.65
N LEU A 61 -12.70 12.09 -17.97
CA LEU A 61 -13.46 13.13 -18.69
C LEU A 61 -13.63 12.82 -20.18
N LYS A 62 -12.79 11.93 -20.73
CA LYS A 62 -12.82 11.47 -22.12
C LYS A 62 -13.61 10.18 -22.30
N GLU A 63 -13.80 9.41 -21.22
CA GLU A 63 -14.56 8.16 -21.23
C GLU A 63 -16.07 8.41 -21.10
N GLU A 64 -16.85 7.75 -21.94
CA GLU A 64 -18.32 7.76 -21.86
C GLU A 64 -18.90 6.45 -21.32
N ASP A 65 -18.08 5.40 -21.24
CA ASP A 65 -18.50 4.09 -20.76
C ASP A 65 -18.85 4.09 -19.27
N LYS A 66 -19.70 3.14 -18.88
CA LYS A 66 -20.02 2.88 -17.48
C LYS A 66 -18.76 2.45 -16.71
N PRO A 67 -18.66 2.76 -15.40
CA PRO A 67 -17.58 2.24 -14.57
C PRO A 67 -17.58 0.71 -14.59
N GLN A 68 -16.42 0.14 -14.87
CA GLN A 68 -16.17 -1.29 -14.75
C GLN A 68 -15.26 -1.51 -13.55
N TYR A 69 -15.66 -2.42 -12.67
CA TYR A 69 -14.89 -2.77 -11.48
C TYR A 69 -14.37 -4.19 -11.62
N ASN A 70 -13.05 -4.33 -11.68
CA ASN A 70 -12.42 -5.63 -11.77
C ASN A 70 -12.42 -6.31 -10.39
N LYS A 71 -12.92 -7.54 -10.34
CA LYS A 71 -12.93 -8.33 -9.09
C LYS A 71 -11.53 -8.52 -8.53
N ASN A 72 -10.53 -8.71 -9.38
CA ASN A 72 -9.14 -8.91 -8.93
C ASN A 72 -8.59 -7.62 -8.31
N GLU A 73 -8.90 -6.45 -8.86
CA GLU A 73 -8.51 -5.16 -8.26
C GLU A 73 -9.19 -4.96 -6.91
N LEU A 74 -10.49 -5.29 -6.81
CA LEU A 74 -11.22 -5.23 -5.53
C LEU A 74 -10.65 -6.22 -4.50
N LEU A 75 -10.21 -7.40 -4.91
CA LEU A 75 -9.55 -8.38 -4.04
C LEU A 75 -8.21 -7.85 -3.52
N VAL A 76 -7.43 -7.15 -4.34
CA VAL A 76 -6.17 -6.52 -3.89
C VAL A 76 -6.47 -5.42 -2.86
N ILE A 77 -7.49 -4.59 -3.09
CA ILE A 77 -7.92 -3.56 -2.12
C ILE A 77 -8.36 -4.21 -0.80
N ALA A 78 -9.18 -5.28 -0.88
CA ALA A 78 -9.61 -6.03 0.29
C ALA A 78 -8.42 -6.69 1.02
N GLY A 79 -7.43 -7.20 0.28
CA GLY A 79 -6.18 -7.72 0.81
C GLY A 79 -5.41 -6.67 1.61
N GLY A 80 -5.23 -5.47 1.05
CA GLY A 80 -4.59 -4.35 1.75
C GLY A 80 -5.34 -3.96 3.03
N ALA A 81 -6.67 -3.87 2.99
CA ALA A 81 -7.48 -3.61 4.18
C ALA A 81 -7.33 -4.74 5.23
N GLY A 82 -7.25 -5.99 4.78
CA GLY A 82 -7.01 -7.16 5.65
C GLY A 82 -5.64 -7.12 6.31
N VAL A 83 -4.58 -6.71 5.60
CA VAL A 83 -3.24 -6.53 6.19
C VAL A 83 -3.27 -5.46 7.27
N ILE A 84 -3.90 -4.31 7.01
CA ILE A 84 -4.04 -3.23 7.99
C ILE A 84 -4.80 -3.75 9.23
N ALA A 85 -5.97 -4.35 9.05
CA ALA A 85 -6.76 -4.88 10.16
C ALA A 85 -6.01 -5.95 10.96
N GLY A 86 -5.36 -6.91 10.28
CA GLY A 86 -4.60 -7.98 10.91
C GLY A 86 -3.35 -7.48 11.63
N SER A 87 -2.73 -6.39 11.16
CA SER A 87 -1.56 -5.79 11.81
C SER A 87 -1.84 -5.30 13.23
N PHE A 88 -3.08 -4.87 13.53
CA PHE A 88 -3.48 -4.50 14.89
C PHE A 88 -3.61 -5.71 15.84
N ILE A 89 -3.66 -6.92 15.30
CA ILE A 89 -3.81 -8.15 16.09
C ILE A 89 -2.43 -8.74 16.38
N ILE A 90 -1.67 -9.03 15.32
CA ILE A 90 -0.42 -9.79 15.42
C ILE A 90 0.84 -8.99 15.10
N GLY A 91 0.69 -7.71 14.74
CA GLY A 91 1.78 -6.85 14.25
C GLY A 91 1.91 -6.87 12.72
N MET A 92 2.46 -5.80 12.16
CA MET A 92 2.51 -5.60 10.70
C MET A 92 3.47 -6.56 10.00
N ILE A 93 4.65 -6.81 10.56
CA ILE A 93 5.65 -7.71 9.97
C ILE A 93 5.10 -9.13 9.76
N PRO A 94 4.62 -9.86 10.79
CA PRO A 94 4.08 -11.20 10.59
C PRO A 94 2.83 -11.19 9.70
N MET A 95 1.99 -10.15 9.77
CA MET A 95 0.81 -10.04 8.92
C MET A 95 1.16 -9.89 7.43
N ILE A 96 2.22 -9.16 7.07
CA ILE A 96 2.68 -9.04 5.68
C ILE A 96 3.08 -10.42 5.13
N PHE A 97 3.87 -11.18 5.88
CA PHE A 97 4.27 -12.54 5.45
C PHE A 97 3.08 -13.47 5.32
N LEU A 98 2.18 -13.48 6.32
CA LEU A 98 0.96 -14.30 6.25
C LEU A 98 0.08 -13.91 5.07
N TYR A 99 -0.01 -12.63 4.75
CA TYR A 99 -0.77 -12.16 3.58
C TYR A 99 -0.15 -12.65 2.27
N VAL A 100 1.17 -12.52 2.10
CA VAL A 100 1.86 -12.99 0.88
C VAL A 100 1.72 -14.50 0.73
N LEU A 101 1.96 -15.27 1.79
CA LEU A 101 1.71 -16.71 1.82
C LEU A 101 0.26 -17.06 1.46
N PHE A 102 -0.71 -16.40 2.09
CA PHE A 102 -2.12 -16.63 1.82
C PHE A 102 -2.47 -16.32 0.36
N TRP A 103 -1.97 -15.21 -0.17
CA TRP A 103 -2.22 -14.82 -1.55
C TRP A 103 -1.71 -15.88 -2.53
N LEU A 104 -0.46 -16.31 -2.38
CA LEU A 104 0.16 -17.28 -3.28
C LEU A 104 -0.50 -18.68 -3.17
N LEU A 105 -0.82 -19.12 -1.95
CA LEU A 105 -1.37 -20.45 -1.72
C LEU A 105 -2.87 -20.55 -2.07
N VAL A 106 -3.65 -19.52 -1.76
CA VAL A 106 -5.12 -19.58 -1.79
C VAL A 106 -5.71 -18.83 -2.99
N ILE A 107 -5.16 -17.66 -3.33
CA ILE A 107 -5.72 -16.79 -4.37
C ILE A 107 -5.13 -17.12 -5.73
N GLU A 108 -3.80 -17.06 -5.87
CA GLU A 108 -3.10 -17.34 -7.13
C GLU A 108 -3.24 -18.82 -7.52
N LYS A 109 -3.01 -19.71 -6.54
CA LYS A 109 -3.02 -21.18 -6.67
C LYS A 109 -1.96 -21.71 -7.65
N GLY A 110 -1.34 -22.83 -7.30
CA GLY A 110 -0.39 -23.50 -8.18
C GLY A 110 0.99 -22.84 -8.27
N THR A 111 1.28 -21.81 -7.47
CA THR A 111 2.64 -21.29 -7.31
C THR A 111 3.54 -22.40 -6.73
N PRO A 112 4.66 -22.76 -7.39
CA PRO A 112 5.54 -23.80 -6.86
C PRO A 112 6.18 -23.37 -5.54
N ILE A 113 6.32 -24.30 -4.59
CA ILE A 113 6.84 -24.03 -3.23
C ILE A 113 8.16 -23.26 -3.25
N LEU A 114 9.08 -23.63 -4.16
CA LEU A 114 10.35 -22.93 -4.31
C LEU A 114 10.16 -21.43 -4.61
N HIS A 115 9.21 -21.07 -5.46
CA HIS A 115 8.92 -19.67 -5.78
C HIS A 115 8.31 -18.94 -4.59
N ILE A 116 7.42 -19.60 -3.82
CA ILE A 116 6.87 -19.04 -2.59
C ILE A 116 8.01 -18.69 -1.62
N VAL A 117 8.93 -19.64 -1.37
CA VAL A 117 10.07 -19.42 -0.47
C VAL A 117 10.96 -18.27 -0.96
N ILE A 118 11.23 -18.17 -2.26
CA ILE A 118 12.02 -17.08 -2.84
C ILE A 118 11.31 -15.74 -2.65
N ILE A 119 10.00 -15.67 -2.92
CA ILE A 119 9.22 -14.44 -2.76
C ILE A 119 9.21 -14.00 -1.29
N GLU A 120 8.94 -14.92 -0.36
CA GLU A 120 8.99 -14.65 1.08
C GLU A 120 10.37 -14.13 1.53
N ALA A 121 11.45 -14.73 1.03
CA ALA A 121 12.80 -14.29 1.34
C ALA A 121 13.08 -12.87 0.81
N ILE A 122 12.63 -12.54 -0.40
CA ILE A 122 12.74 -11.19 -0.97
C ILE A 122 11.94 -10.20 -0.13
N VAL A 123 10.69 -10.54 0.22
CA VAL A 123 9.84 -9.72 1.09
C VAL A 123 10.51 -9.49 2.44
N ALA A 124 11.12 -10.51 3.03
CA ALA A 124 11.83 -10.38 4.31
C ALA A 124 13.02 -9.43 4.22
N ILE A 125 13.83 -9.54 3.17
CA ILE A 125 14.97 -8.64 2.94
C ILE A 125 14.48 -7.19 2.79
N ILE A 126 13.39 -6.98 2.06
CA ILE A 126 12.83 -5.63 1.87
C ILE A 126 12.27 -5.09 3.19
N VAL A 127 11.39 -5.84 3.86
CA VAL A 127 10.71 -5.38 5.09
C VAL A 127 11.72 -5.17 6.23
N LEU A 128 12.59 -6.15 6.48
CA LEU A 128 13.53 -6.09 7.61
C LEU A 128 14.77 -5.26 7.27
N GLY A 129 15.34 -5.43 6.08
CA GLY A 129 16.55 -4.74 5.68
C GLY A 129 16.30 -3.28 5.30
N VAL A 130 15.40 -3.05 4.34
CA VAL A 130 15.15 -1.70 3.81
C VAL A 130 14.24 -0.91 4.75
N PHE A 131 13.07 -1.41 5.10
CA PHE A 131 12.11 -0.61 5.86
C PHE A 131 12.44 -0.51 7.35
N ALA A 132 12.67 -1.64 8.04
CA ALA A 132 12.95 -1.63 9.47
C ALA A 132 14.39 -1.20 9.77
N GLY A 133 15.37 -1.74 9.04
CA GLY A 133 16.79 -1.48 9.27
C GLY A 133 17.25 -0.12 8.75
N TRP A 134 17.07 0.14 7.46
CA TRP A 134 17.62 1.34 6.82
C TRP A 134 16.74 2.58 7.00
N LEU A 135 15.45 2.47 6.65
CA LEU A 135 14.51 3.59 6.74
C LEU A 135 13.97 3.81 8.16
N GLN A 136 14.23 2.88 9.09
CA GLN A 136 13.79 2.94 10.49
C GLN A 136 12.28 3.16 10.64
N VAL A 137 11.48 2.56 9.74
CA VAL A 137 10.03 2.61 9.80
C VAL A 137 9.55 1.88 11.04
N GLN A 138 8.69 2.55 11.82
CA GLN A 138 8.07 1.96 13.00
C GLN A 138 6.89 1.10 12.57
N PHE A 139 7.01 -0.21 12.80
CA PHE A 139 5.95 -1.18 12.54
C PHE A 139 5.09 -1.34 13.80
N PRO A 140 3.73 -1.37 13.69
CA PRO A 140 2.88 -1.70 14.82
C PRO A 140 3.11 -3.15 15.23
N TRP A 141 3.09 -3.40 16.53
CA TRP A 141 3.26 -4.72 17.12
C TRP A 141 1.92 -5.40 17.43
N GLY A 142 0.80 -4.71 17.19
CA GLY A 142 -0.54 -5.24 17.43
C GLY A 142 -0.79 -5.43 18.92
N LEU A 143 -1.41 -6.55 19.31
CA LEU A 143 -1.74 -6.80 20.73
C LEU A 143 -0.51 -6.93 21.63
N PHE A 144 0.67 -7.20 21.05
CA PHE A 144 1.93 -7.28 21.78
C PHE A 144 2.39 -5.94 22.35
N GLU A 145 1.88 -4.80 21.85
CA GLU A 145 2.16 -3.47 22.41
C GLU A 145 1.74 -3.36 23.89
N ASN A 146 0.76 -4.15 24.34
CA ASN A 146 0.30 -4.13 25.73
C ASN A 146 1.25 -4.84 26.71
N PHE A 147 2.29 -5.50 26.21
CA PHE A 147 3.22 -6.32 27.01
C PHE A 147 4.67 -5.83 26.97
N MET A 148 4.94 -4.74 26.25
CA MET A 148 6.26 -4.08 26.17
C MET A 148 6.29 -2.82 27.01
#